data_AF-A0A260X300-F1
#
_entry.id   AF-A0A260X300-F1
#
_cell.length_a   1.000
_cell.length_b   1.000
_cell.length_c   1.000
_cell.angle_alpha   90.00
_cell.angle_beta   90.00
_cell.angle_gamma   90.00
#
_symmetry.space_group_name_H-M   'P 1'
#
loop_
_entity.id
_entity.type
_entity.pdbx_description
1 polymer ?
#
loop_
_entity_poly.entity_id
_entity_poly.type
_entity_poly.pdbx_seq_one_letter_code
_entity_poly.pdbx_strand_id
1 'polypeptide(L)'
;MTALFGADARDSALDALEKSRRALPSDVQLNRRHPSFPESQLALGKFEPAYDDNTTIDGPHRFSAAYWVLGCTGRDALSVLAHAWADWGWSVDDRSADDLGSVRATSPDGYRLIGRLTDDERLSLAVSSPPFPYEGLAQAGT
;
A
#
# COMPACT_ATOMS: atom_id res chain seq x y z
N MET A 1 4.46 -24.54 -7.58
CA MET A 1 4.37 -23.09 -7.36
C MET A 1 2.99 -22.68 -7.85
N THR A 2 2.06 -22.36 -6.94
CA THR A 2 0.70 -21.93 -7.31
C THR A 2 0.81 -20.55 -7.96
N ALA A 3 0.24 -20.38 -9.15
CA ALA A 3 0.22 -19.07 -9.80
C ALA A 3 -0.57 -18.09 -8.91
N LEU A 4 -0.02 -16.92 -8.63
CA LEU A 4 -0.72 -15.85 -7.93
C LEU A 4 -1.76 -15.27 -8.93
N PHE A 5 -3.05 -15.40 -8.63
CA PHE A 5 -4.10 -14.80 -9.46
C PHE A 5 -4.38 -13.36 -9.01
N GLY A 6 -4.90 -12.52 -9.90
CA GLY A 6 -5.14 -11.11 -9.60
C GLY A 6 -6.08 -10.90 -8.40
N ALA A 7 -7.08 -11.79 -8.22
CA ALA A 7 -7.95 -11.76 -7.05
C ALA A 7 -7.18 -12.03 -5.74
N ASP A 8 -6.35 -13.08 -5.70
CA ASP A 8 -5.52 -13.40 -4.53
C ASP A 8 -4.52 -12.28 -4.21
N ALA A 9 -3.93 -11.69 -5.25
CA ALA A 9 -3.01 -10.56 -5.15
C ALA A 9 -3.69 -9.32 -4.56
N ARG A 10 -4.92 -9.04 -5.00
CA ARG A 10 -5.74 -7.95 -4.46
C ARG A 10 -6.09 -8.23 -3.00
N ASP A 11 -6.65 -9.39 -2.72
CA ASP A 11 -7.20 -9.71 -1.40
C ASP A 11 -6.07 -9.74 -0.34
N SER A 12 -4.93 -10.34 -0.66
CA SER A 12 -3.75 -10.33 0.22
C SER A 12 -3.16 -8.93 0.42
N ALA A 13 -3.16 -8.08 -0.61
CA ALA A 13 -2.72 -6.69 -0.49
C ALA A 13 -3.66 -5.88 0.42
N LEU A 14 -4.98 -6.10 0.32
CA LEU A 14 -5.97 -5.47 1.18
C LEU A 14 -5.86 -5.99 2.63
N ASP A 15 -5.57 -7.29 2.82
CA ASP A 15 -5.30 -7.86 4.14
C ASP A 15 -4.06 -7.25 4.79
N ALA A 16 -3.00 -7.00 4.01
CA ALA A 16 -1.80 -6.33 4.50
C ALA A 16 -2.07 -4.86 4.91
N LEU A 17 -2.94 -4.15 4.18
CA LEU A 17 -3.42 -2.82 4.56
C LEU A 17 -4.24 -2.86 5.85
N GLU A 18 -5.20 -3.77 5.96
CA GLU A 18 -6.05 -3.88 7.14
C GLU A 18 -5.24 -4.30 8.37
N LYS A 19 -4.27 -5.21 8.20
CA LYS A 19 -3.30 -5.55 9.25
C LYS A 19 -2.54 -4.31 9.73
N SER A 20 -2.11 -3.46 8.81
CA SER A 20 -1.44 -2.18 9.11
C SER A 20 -2.35 -1.20 9.82
N ARG A 21 -3.61 -1.07 9.38
CA ARG A 21 -4.62 -0.25 10.06
C ARG A 21 -4.88 -0.73 11.49
N ARG A 22 -4.92 -2.05 11.73
CA ARG A 22 -5.13 -2.63 13.07
C ARG A 22 -3.96 -2.40 14.04
N ALA A 23 -2.77 -2.05 13.54
CA ALA A 23 -1.66 -1.64 14.39
C ALA A 23 -1.83 -0.21 14.93
N LEU A 24 -2.68 0.60 14.29
CA LEU A 24 -3.00 1.97 14.69
C LEU A 24 -4.14 2.00 15.72
N PRO A 25 -4.37 3.15 16.40
CA PRO A 25 -5.53 3.33 17.29
C PRO A 25 -6.87 2.96 16.63
N SER A 26 -7.84 2.52 17.44
CA SER A 26 -9.08 1.90 16.95
C SER A 26 -10.02 2.86 16.21
N ASP A 27 -9.88 4.16 16.42
CA ASP A 27 -10.61 5.23 15.74
C ASP A 27 -10.00 5.60 14.38
N VAL A 28 -8.84 5.04 14.02
CA VAL A 28 -8.19 5.29 12.74
C VAL A 28 -8.91 4.60 11.59
N GLN A 29 -9.15 5.36 10.52
CA GLN A 29 -9.83 4.92 9.31
C GLN A 29 -8.97 5.10 8.06
N LEU A 30 -9.11 4.16 7.12
CA LEU A 30 -8.59 4.29 5.78
C LEU A 30 -9.67 4.88 4.88
N ASN A 31 -9.38 6.03 4.25
CA ASN A 31 -10.34 6.71 3.39
C ASN A 31 -9.69 7.17 2.08
N ARG A 32 -10.38 7.00 0.95
CA ARG A 32 -9.87 7.50 -0.34
C ARG A 32 -9.93 9.01 -0.48
N ARG A 33 -10.77 9.68 0.31
CA ARG A 33 -10.96 11.13 0.33
C ARG A 33 -10.52 11.70 1.65
N HIS A 34 -9.63 12.69 1.62
CA HIS A 34 -9.28 13.47 2.80
C HIS A 34 -10.29 14.62 2.95
N PRO A 35 -10.87 14.89 4.14
CA PRO A 35 -11.85 15.97 4.33
C PRO A 35 -11.35 17.36 3.94
N SER A 36 -10.07 17.63 4.18
CA SER A 36 -9.42 18.90 3.79
C SER A 36 -8.97 18.97 2.33
N PHE A 37 -8.93 17.85 1.61
CA PHE A 37 -8.52 17.78 0.20
C PHE A 37 -9.55 16.99 -0.62
N PRO A 38 -10.80 17.47 -0.70
CA PRO A 38 -11.90 16.72 -1.31
C PRO A 38 -11.72 16.47 -2.81
N GLU A 39 -10.92 17.29 -3.49
CA GLU A 39 -10.57 17.20 -4.92
C GLU A 39 -9.39 16.23 -5.17
N SER A 40 -8.51 16.03 -4.18
CA SER A 40 -7.29 15.21 -4.31
C SER A 40 -7.53 13.78 -3.81
N GLN A 41 -8.46 13.08 -4.44
CA GLN A 41 -8.75 11.69 -4.10
C GLN A 41 -7.59 10.78 -4.50
N LEU A 42 -7.24 9.85 -3.62
CA LEU A 42 -6.28 8.81 -3.97
C LEU A 42 -6.94 7.85 -4.98
N ALA A 43 -6.15 7.37 -5.93
CA ALA A 43 -6.62 6.50 -7.01
C ALA A 43 -7.36 5.27 -6.47
N LEU A 44 -8.31 4.76 -7.26
CA LEU A 44 -8.92 3.47 -6.98
C LEU A 44 -7.84 2.38 -6.96
N GLY A 45 -8.08 1.34 -6.15
CA GLY A 45 -7.33 0.11 -6.26
C GLY A 45 -7.42 -0.40 -7.69
N LYS A 46 -6.28 -0.69 -8.32
CA LYS A 46 -6.22 -1.08 -9.73
C LYS A 46 -5.15 -2.12 -9.98
N PHE A 47 -5.35 -2.88 -11.04
CA PHE A 47 -4.30 -3.66 -11.65
C PHE A 47 -3.56 -2.78 -12.66
N GLU A 48 -2.24 -2.80 -12.60
CA GLU A 48 -1.38 -2.01 -13.49
C GLU A 48 -0.15 -2.80 -13.93
N PRO A 49 0.42 -2.48 -15.11
CA PRO A 49 1.70 -3.02 -15.54
C PRO A 49 2.77 -2.92 -14.44
N ALA A 50 3.51 -4.01 -14.25
CA ALA A 50 4.67 -4.05 -13.36
C ALA A 50 6.00 -3.83 -14.12
N TYR A 51 5.93 -3.15 -15.26
CA TYR A 51 7.02 -2.84 -16.19
C TYR A 51 6.83 -1.43 -16.75
N ASP A 52 7.93 -0.79 -17.13
CA ASP A 52 7.96 0.63 -17.54
C ASP A 52 8.17 0.83 -19.05
N ASP A 53 8.23 -0.26 -19.83
CA ASP A 53 8.37 -0.18 -21.29
C ASP A 53 7.01 -0.11 -22.00
N ASN A 54 7.02 0.46 -23.21
CA ASN A 54 5.83 0.63 -24.06
C ASN A 54 5.74 -0.42 -25.19
N THR A 55 6.54 -1.47 -25.12
CA THR A 55 6.65 -2.52 -26.15
C THR A 55 6.01 -3.83 -25.72
N THR A 56 5.88 -4.04 -24.41
CA THR A 56 5.27 -5.22 -23.82
C THR A 56 3.76 -5.06 -23.79
N ILE A 57 3.05 -5.96 -24.47
CA ILE A 57 1.57 -5.96 -24.56
C ILE A 57 0.97 -6.79 -23.41
N ASP A 58 1.47 -8.01 -23.20
CA ASP A 58 0.94 -8.99 -22.23
C ASP A 58 1.95 -9.24 -21.09
N GLY A 59 2.44 -8.17 -20.47
CA GLY A 59 3.45 -8.26 -19.40
C GLY A 59 2.86 -8.49 -18.00
N PRO A 60 3.71 -8.72 -16.99
CA PRO A 60 3.26 -8.93 -15.62
C PRO A 60 2.53 -7.71 -15.06
N HIS A 61 1.55 -7.95 -14.21
CA HIS A 61 0.76 -6.93 -13.54
C HIS A 61 0.96 -6.96 -12.03
N ARG A 62 0.56 -5.89 -11.36
CA ARG A 62 0.43 -5.85 -9.90
C ARG A 62 -0.88 -5.21 -9.53
N PHE A 63 -1.42 -5.55 -8.37
CA PHE A 63 -2.47 -4.76 -7.74
C PHE A 63 -1.84 -3.65 -6.90
N SER A 64 -2.39 -2.44 -6.95
CA SER A 64 -1.98 -1.34 -6.07
C SER A 64 -3.18 -0.55 -5.59
N ALA A 65 -3.14 -0.10 -4.34
CA ALA A 65 -4.17 0.75 -3.73
C ALA A 65 -3.55 1.76 -2.74
N ALA A 66 -4.22 2.89 -2.53
CA ALA A 66 -3.78 3.91 -1.59
C ALA A 66 -4.95 4.57 -0.86
N TYR A 67 -4.73 4.89 0.41
CA TYR A 67 -5.73 5.50 1.29
C TYR A 67 -5.09 6.60 2.15
N TRP A 68 -5.89 7.60 2.50
CA TRP A 68 -5.59 8.52 3.59
C TRP A 68 -5.82 7.80 4.91
N VAL A 69 -4.94 8.06 5.87
CA VAL A 69 -5.08 7.60 7.24
C VAL A 69 -5.67 8.76 8.05
N LEU A 70 -6.90 8.58 8.53
CA LEU A 70 -7.67 9.60 9.24
C LEU A 70 -7.83 9.24 10.71
N GLY A 71 -8.02 10.25 11.57
CA GLY A 71 -8.26 10.05 13.01
C GLY A 71 -6.99 10.02 13.86
N CYS A 72 -5.82 10.32 13.29
CA CYS A 72 -4.54 10.34 14.01
C CYS A 72 -3.62 11.46 13.54
N THR A 73 -2.57 11.71 14.34
CA THR A 73 -1.39 12.47 13.93
C THR A 73 -0.56 11.64 12.96
N GLY A 74 -0.26 12.18 11.78
CA GLY A 74 0.41 11.40 10.73
C GLY A 74 1.78 10.89 11.15
N ARG A 75 2.56 11.72 11.87
CA ARG A 75 3.92 11.38 12.31
C ARG A 75 3.95 10.24 13.33
N ASP A 76 3.06 10.26 14.31
CA ASP A 76 2.98 9.20 15.31
C ASP A 76 2.50 7.90 14.66
N ALA A 77 1.47 7.98 13.79
CA ALA A 77 0.98 6.83 13.05
C ALA A 77 2.07 6.22 12.13
N LEU A 78 2.88 7.05 11.47
CA LEU A 78 3.98 6.60 10.63
C LEU A 78 5.02 5.83 11.46
N SER A 79 5.35 6.33 12.66
CA SER A 79 6.27 5.67 13.59
C SER A 79 5.70 4.32 14.08
N VAL A 80 4.40 4.28 14.43
CA VAL A 80 3.74 3.02 14.85
C VAL A 80 3.78 1.97 13.73
N LEU A 81 3.52 2.38 12.49
CA LEU A 81 3.59 1.48 11.33
C LEU A 81 5.01 0.92 11.13
N ALA A 82 6.04 1.78 11.21
CA ALA A 82 7.43 1.35 11.06
C ALA A 82 7.81 0.25 12.08
N HIS A 83 7.47 0.45 13.35
CA HIS A 83 7.72 -0.53 14.41
C HIS A 83 6.92 -1.81 14.20
N ALA A 84 5.61 -1.70 13.92
CA ALA A 84 4.76 -2.87 13.70
C ALA A 84 5.25 -3.74 12.52
N TRP A 85 5.68 -3.12 11.43
CA TRP A 85 6.24 -3.84 10.28
C TRP A 85 7.54 -4.56 10.63
N ALA A 86 8.43 -3.91 11.39
CA ALA A 86 9.66 -4.53 11.86
C ALA A 86 9.38 -5.74 12.78
N ASP A 87 8.42 -5.60 13.70
CA ASP A 87 8.01 -6.69 14.61
C ASP A 87 7.40 -7.89 13.88
N TRP A 88 6.78 -7.67 12.71
CA TRP A 88 6.29 -8.75 11.86
C TRP A 88 7.38 -9.42 11.02
N GLY A 89 8.63 -9.00 11.17
CA GLY A 89 9.78 -9.50 10.40
C GLY A 89 9.79 -9.02 8.95
N TRP A 90 9.14 -7.90 8.65
CA TRP A 90 9.20 -7.30 7.31
C TRP A 90 10.50 -6.51 7.13
N SER A 91 10.99 -6.39 5.90
CA SER A 91 12.12 -5.52 5.60
C SER A 91 11.63 -4.07 5.60
N VAL A 92 12.14 -3.24 6.51
CA VAL A 92 11.72 -1.84 6.67
C VAL A 92 12.85 -0.89 6.23
N ASP A 93 12.51 0.08 5.37
CA ASP A 93 13.31 1.25 5.02
C ASP A 93 12.59 2.46 5.63
N ASP A 94 13.00 2.82 6.85
CA ASP A 94 12.42 3.91 7.62
C ASP A 94 13.18 5.21 7.37
N ARG A 95 12.49 6.17 6.76
CA ARG A 95 12.98 7.54 6.52
C ARG A 95 12.04 8.57 7.14
N SER A 96 11.38 8.19 8.24
CA SER A 96 10.44 9.02 9.00
C SER A 96 11.15 9.99 9.95
N ALA A 97 12.34 9.62 10.43
CA ALA A 97 13.16 10.42 11.35
C ALA A 97 13.87 11.60 10.67
N ASP A 98 14.02 11.55 9.34
CA ASP A 98 14.58 12.62 8.51
C ASP A 98 13.46 13.42 7.80
N ASP A 99 13.81 14.52 7.14
CA ASP A 99 12.88 15.43 6.41
C ASP A 99 12.04 14.76 5.29
N LEU A 100 12.20 13.46 5.05
CA LEU A 100 11.56 12.73 3.95
C LEU A 100 10.13 12.26 4.28
N GLY A 101 9.79 12.13 5.58
CA GLY A 101 8.43 11.86 6.03
C GLY A 101 7.81 10.57 5.46
N SER A 102 8.59 9.50 5.30
CA SER A 102 8.09 8.25 4.73
C SER A 102 8.71 7.00 5.32
N VAL A 103 7.94 5.91 5.38
CA VAL A 103 8.46 4.56 5.66
C VAL A 103 7.98 3.59 4.59
N ARG A 104 8.86 2.69 4.17
CA ARG A 104 8.52 1.58 3.27
C ARG A 104 8.77 0.26 3.98
N ALA A 105 7.87 -0.69 3.79
CA ALA A 105 8.08 -2.07 4.21
C ALA A 105 7.82 -3.04 3.06
N THR A 106 8.56 -4.16 3.05
CA THR A 106 8.32 -5.30 2.17
C THR A 106 8.12 -6.54 3.01
N SER A 107 6.96 -7.18 2.88
CA SER A 107 6.66 -8.45 3.55
C SER A 107 7.48 -9.60 2.96
N PRO A 108 7.64 -10.73 3.66
CA PRO A 108 8.42 -11.88 3.18
C PRO A 108 7.93 -12.46 1.84
N ASP A 109 6.64 -12.34 1.55
CA ASP A 109 5.98 -12.73 0.30
C ASP A 109 5.96 -11.63 -0.77
N GLY A 110 6.61 -10.48 -0.51
CA GLY A 110 6.91 -9.46 -1.51
C GLY A 110 5.86 -8.35 -1.66
N TYR A 111 4.83 -8.30 -0.81
CA TYR A 111 3.91 -7.16 -0.77
C TYR A 111 4.63 -5.95 -0.19
N ARG A 112 4.45 -4.79 -0.82
CA ARG A 112 5.12 -3.56 -0.42
C ARG A 112 4.11 -2.56 0.09
N LEU A 113 4.36 -2.01 1.28
CA LEU A 113 3.60 -0.92 1.85
C LEU A 113 4.46 0.33 1.94
N ILE A 114 3.83 1.49 1.74
CA ILE A 114 4.48 2.80 1.85
C ILE A 114 3.55 3.71 2.65
N GLY A 115 4.03 4.17 3.80
CA GLY A 115 3.48 5.30 4.52
C GLY A 115 4.19 6.58 4.10
N ARG A 116 3.45 7.64 3.78
CA ARG A 116 4.02 8.93 3.38
C ARG A 116 3.23 10.10 3.94
N LEU A 117 3.94 11.03 4.56
CA LEU A 117 3.43 12.32 4.99
C LEU A 117 3.37 13.29 3.82
N THR A 118 2.35 14.12 3.85
CA THR A 118 2.32 15.41 3.15
C THR A 118 3.05 16.46 3.98
N ASP A 119 3.31 17.63 3.38
CA ASP A 119 3.94 18.76 4.07
C ASP A 119 3.12 19.22 5.30
N ASP A 120 1.79 19.08 5.25
CA ASP A 120 0.87 19.36 6.37
C ASP A 120 0.72 18.17 7.36
N GLU A 121 1.68 17.25 7.35
CA GLU A 121 1.75 16.06 8.20
C GLU A 121 0.54 15.12 8.12
N ARG A 122 -0.21 15.15 7.02
CA ARG A 122 -1.26 14.14 6.74
C ARG A 122 -0.65 12.89 6.18
N LEU A 123 -1.05 11.73 6.71
CA LEU A 123 -0.52 10.43 6.32
C LEU A 123 -1.37 9.78 5.22
N SER A 124 -0.68 9.31 4.18
CA SER A 124 -1.21 8.34 3.23
C SER A 124 -0.54 6.99 3.43
N LEU A 125 -1.28 5.91 3.19
CA LEU A 125 -0.82 4.54 3.22
C LEU A 125 -1.17 3.85 1.90
N ALA A 126 -0.15 3.36 1.21
CA ALA A 126 -0.28 2.63 -0.04
C ALA A 126 0.22 1.19 0.10
N VAL A 127 -0.34 0.30 -0.71
CA VAL A 127 0.09 -1.10 -0.86
C VAL A 127 0.24 -1.45 -2.33
N SER A 128 1.16 -2.36 -2.62
CA SER A 128 1.25 -3.04 -3.90
C SER A 128 1.57 -4.53 -3.70
N SER A 129 0.94 -5.37 -4.51
CA SER A 129 1.27 -6.80 -4.59
C SER A 129 2.63 -6.99 -5.27
N PRO A 130 3.29 -8.16 -5.08
CA PRO A 130 4.32 -8.58 -6.01
C PRO A 130 3.74 -8.71 -7.44
N PRO A 131 4.58 -8.60 -8.49
CA PRO A 131 4.16 -8.84 -9.86
C PRO A 131 3.64 -10.26 -10.05
N PHE A 132 2.58 -10.42 -10.84
CA PHE A 132 2.03 -11.70 -11.25
C PHE A 132 1.84 -11.76 -12.78
N PRO A 133 1.80 -12.95 -13.40
CA PRO A 133 1.69 -13.11 -14.85
C PRO A 133 0.39 -12.52 -15.42
N TYR A 134 0.42 -12.10 -16.69
CA TYR A 134 -0.74 -11.50 -17.36
C TYR A 134 -1.97 -12.43 -17.37
N GLU A 135 -1.77 -13.73 -17.48
CA GLU A 135 -2.85 -14.73 -17.46
C GLU A 135 -3.64 -14.71 -16.14
N GLY A 136 -2.99 -14.30 -15.04
CA GLY A 136 -3.63 -14.11 -13.75
C GLY A 136 -4.54 -12.87 -13.67
N LEU A 137 -4.45 -11.95 -14.63
CA LEU A 137 -5.25 -10.73 -14.68
C LEU A 137 -6.70 -10.99 -15.11
N ALA A 138 -6.90 -11.86 -16.10
CA ALA A 138 -8.21 -12.10 -16.73
C ALA A 138 -9.28 -12.68 -15.77
N GLN A 139 -8.85 -13.27 -14.65
CA GLN A 139 -9.75 -13.82 -13.63
C GLN A 139 -10.13 -12.83 -12.52
N ALA A 140 -9.58 -11.61 -12.53
CA ALA A 140 -9.88 -10.58 -11.54
C ALA A 140 -11.04 -9.63 -11.94
N GLY A 141 -11.52 -9.75 -13.19
CA GLY A 141 -12.64 -8.99 -13.73
C GLY A 141 -13.96 -9.77 -13.66
N THR A 142 -14.59 -9.83 -12.49
CA THR A 142 -16.04 -10.06 -12.36
C THR A 142 -16.55 -9.30 -11.13
#